data_AF-A0AAD8TFW0-F1
#
_entry.id   AF-A0AAD8TFW0-F1
#
_cell.length_a   1.000
_cell.length_b   1.000
_cell.length_c   1.000
_cell.angle_alpha   90.00
_cell.angle_beta   90.00
_cell.angle_gamma   90.00
#
_symmetry.space_group_name_H-M   'P 1'
#
loop_
_entity.id
_entity.type
_entity.pdbx_description
1 polymer ?
#
loop_
_entity_poly.entity_id
_entity_poly.type
_entity_poly.pdbx_seq_one_letter_code
_entity_poly.pdbx_strand_id
1 'polypeptide(L)'
;MPPCRRGASGFRGVRVRPSGRFTAEIRAGGFRLTLGTYNTPELAARAYDAAAWRFRRPGHNMNFPDVESLEEAEFLAPPPCLVDDEDRRRHRQVQRRIAIAERDEQLIRQWRAQFPNDVENTDAFFANLRAQRRSNRRHRRAVAAFELENPNTTWTENDPRWDDIWTETTSDDE
;
A
#
# COMPACT_ATOMS: atom_id res chain seq x y z
N MET A 1 9.71 16.08 19.94
CA MET A 1 10.49 15.54 18.80
C MET A 1 11.00 16.71 17.98
N PRO A 2 12.26 16.74 17.53
CA PRO A 2 12.75 17.85 16.73
C PRO A 2 12.08 17.83 15.34
N PRO A 3 11.76 18.99 14.74
CA PRO A 3 11.28 19.02 13.37
C PRO A 3 12.38 18.46 12.47
N CYS A 4 12.06 17.40 11.72
CA CYS A 4 12.95 16.78 10.75
C CYS A 4 13.54 17.89 9.85
N ARG A 5 14.87 18.04 9.86
CA ARG A 5 15.57 19.03 9.04
C ARG A 5 15.05 18.94 7.60
N ARG A 6 14.46 20.04 7.12
CA ARG A 6 14.13 20.18 5.70
C ARG A 6 15.47 20.12 4.95
N GLY A 7 15.60 19.20 3.98
CA GLY A 7 16.83 19.02 3.23
C GLY A 7 17.15 20.23 2.36
N ALA A 8 18.15 20.12 1.47
CA ALA A 8 18.55 21.21 0.56
C ALA A 8 17.40 21.78 -0.32
N SER A 9 16.30 21.04 -0.46
CA SER A 9 15.09 21.47 -1.17
C SER A 9 14.13 22.31 -0.32
N GLY A 10 14.25 22.35 1.01
CA GLY A 10 13.32 23.07 1.88
C GLY A 10 11.93 22.43 2.05
N PHE A 11 11.62 21.34 1.33
CA PHE A 11 10.31 20.68 1.35
C PHE A 11 10.44 19.17 1.60
N ARG A 12 9.39 18.57 2.18
CA ARG A 12 9.30 17.13 2.41
C ARG A 12 9.04 16.40 1.10
N GLY A 13 9.70 15.25 0.94
CA GLY A 13 9.55 14.41 -0.24
C GLY A 13 10.20 14.98 -1.50
N VAL A 14 10.88 16.12 -1.42
CA VAL A 14 11.55 16.75 -2.57
C VAL A 14 13.06 16.49 -2.51
N ARG A 15 13.62 15.91 -3.56
CA ARG A 15 15.05 15.66 -3.72
C ARG A 15 15.62 16.54 -4.83
N VAL A 16 16.75 17.19 -4.55
CA VAL A 16 17.50 17.96 -5.55
C VAL A 16 18.43 17.02 -6.32
N ARG A 17 18.37 17.05 -7.65
CA ARG A 17 19.33 16.38 -8.53
C ARG A 17 20.54 17.31 -8.79
N PRO A 18 21.72 16.77 -9.14
CA PRO A 18 22.86 17.58 -9.56
C PRO A 18 22.56 18.49 -10.77
N SER A 19 21.57 18.13 -11.59
CA SER A 19 21.08 18.95 -12.70
C SER A 19 20.29 20.20 -12.27
N GLY A 20 20.10 20.43 -10.97
CA GLY A 20 19.29 21.54 -10.44
C GLY A 20 17.78 21.32 -10.50
N ARG A 21 17.33 20.09 -10.83
CA ARG A 21 15.91 19.72 -10.87
C ARG A 21 15.43 19.10 -9.56
N PHE A 22 14.12 19.11 -9.36
CA PHE A 22 13.48 18.62 -8.14
C PHE A 22 12.67 17.36 -8.43
N THR A 23 12.95 16.26 -7.73
CA THR A 23 12.18 15.01 -7.84
C THR A 23 11.28 14.88 -6.63
N ALA A 24 9.99 14.63 -6.86
CA ALA A 24 9.03 14.34 -5.78
C ALA A 24 8.94 12.83 -5.57
N GLU A 25 9.03 12.40 -4.32
CA GLU A 25 9.05 11.00 -3.93
C GLU A 25 8.29 10.79 -2.63
N ILE A 26 7.55 9.69 -2.56
CA ILE A 26 6.81 9.29 -1.36
C ILE A 26 7.18 7.87 -0.96
N ARG A 27 7.27 7.62 0.34
CA ARG A 27 7.42 6.27 0.89
C ARG A 27 6.07 5.81 1.41
N ALA A 28 5.64 4.60 1.09
CA ALA A 28 4.41 4.00 1.58
C ALA A 28 4.59 2.49 1.70
N GLY A 29 4.19 1.89 2.82
CA GLY A 29 4.23 0.44 3.02
C GLY A 29 5.59 -0.23 2.75
N GLY A 30 6.70 0.44 3.09
CA GLY A 30 8.06 -0.07 2.83
C GLY A 30 8.61 0.18 1.42
N PHE A 31 7.77 0.64 0.48
CA PHE A 31 8.18 0.96 -0.89
C PHE A 31 8.43 2.46 -1.08
N ARG A 32 9.30 2.81 -2.03
CA ARG A 32 9.55 4.19 -2.47
C ARG A 32 8.96 4.38 -3.85
N LEU A 33 8.03 5.31 -3.97
CA LEU A 33 7.40 5.70 -5.23
C LEU A 33 7.93 7.07 -5.66
N THR A 34 8.47 7.14 -6.87
CA THR A 34 8.85 8.40 -7.51
C THR A 34 7.63 8.94 -8.25
N LEU A 35 7.16 10.13 -7.84
CA LEU A 35 5.96 10.76 -8.36
C LEU A 35 6.25 11.53 -9.66
N GLY A 36 7.45 12.09 -9.77
CA GLY A 36 7.87 12.81 -10.95
C GLY A 36 9.08 13.72 -10.72
N THR A 37 9.57 14.28 -11.81
CA THR A 37 10.54 15.37 -11.83
C THR A 37 9.81 16.68 -12.11
N TYR A 38 10.30 17.78 -11.53
CA TYR A 38 9.72 19.12 -11.59
C TYR A 38 10.82 20.19 -11.68
N ASN A 39 10.43 21.36 -12.18
CA ASN A 39 11.33 22.50 -12.38
C ASN A 39 11.59 23.27 -11.10
N THR A 40 10.57 23.43 -10.26
CA THR A 40 10.65 24.18 -9.02
C THR A 40 10.36 23.28 -7.82
N PRO A 41 10.92 23.60 -6.64
CA PRO A 41 10.72 22.80 -5.44
C PRO A 41 9.26 22.87 -4.95
N GLU A 42 8.56 23.99 -5.17
CA GLU A 42 7.15 24.17 -4.79
C GLU A 42 6.24 23.25 -5.59
N LEU A 43 6.46 23.14 -6.90
CA LEU A 43 5.72 22.24 -7.78
C LEU A 43 5.93 20.77 -7.39
N ALA A 44 7.16 20.40 -7.05
CA ALA A 44 7.46 19.07 -6.52
C ALA A 44 6.77 18.81 -5.18
N ALA A 45 6.74 19.81 -4.30
CA ALA A 45 6.09 19.71 -3.00
C ALA A 45 4.56 19.59 -3.13
N ARG A 46 3.92 20.29 -4.07
CA ARG A 46 2.48 20.15 -4.35
C ARG A 46 2.15 18.75 -4.86
N ALA A 47 2.98 18.19 -5.74
CA ALA A 47 2.83 16.81 -6.20
C ALA A 47 2.98 15.80 -5.06
N TYR A 48 3.90 16.05 -4.12
CA TYR A 48 4.05 15.24 -2.90
C TYR A 48 2.80 15.30 -2.02
N ASP A 49 2.23 16.50 -1.81
CA ASP A 49 1.04 16.68 -0.97
C ASP A 49 -0.19 16.00 -1.57
N ALA A 50 -0.40 16.08 -2.90
CA ALA A 50 -1.45 15.32 -3.58
C ALA A 50 -1.30 13.81 -3.38
N ALA A 51 -0.07 13.28 -3.48
CA ALA A 51 0.17 11.87 -3.16
C ALA A 51 -0.04 11.56 -1.67
N ALA A 52 0.36 12.46 -0.76
CA ALA A 52 0.15 12.29 0.68
C ALA A 52 -1.34 12.23 1.03
N TRP A 53 -2.18 13.03 0.37
CA TRP A 53 -3.65 12.95 0.45
C TRP A 53 -4.17 11.59 -0.02
N ARG A 54 -3.69 11.07 -1.16
CA ARG A 54 -4.06 9.72 -1.63
C ARG A 54 -3.73 8.62 -0.62
N PHE A 55 -2.59 8.76 0.07
CA PHE A 55 -2.19 7.82 1.14
C PHE A 55 -2.79 8.15 2.51
N ARG A 56 -3.74 9.09 2.60
CA ARG A 56 -4.41 9.54 3.83
C ARG A 56 -3.42 9.87 4.95
N ARG A 57 -2.29 10.51 4.60
CA ARG A 57 -1.31 10.95 5.59
C ARG A 57 -1.89 12.08 6.45
N PRO A 58 -1.49 12.19 7.73
CA PRO A 58 -1.91 13.29 8.58
C PRO A 58 -1.53 14.65 7.98
N GLY A 59 -2.40 15.66 8.10
CA GLY A 59 -2.16 17.00 7.54
C GLY A 59 -0.86 17.67 8.01
N HIS A 60 -0.41 17.38 9.24
CA HIS A 60 0.88 17.89 9.76
C HIS A 60 2.11 17.34 9.03
N ASN A 61 1.96 16.31 8.19
CA ASN A 61 3.00 15.74 7.33
C ASN A 61 3.02 16.34 5.92
N MET A 62 2.09 17.23 5.58
CA MET A 62 2.05 17.96 4.30
C MET A 62 2.99 19.17 4.32
N ASN A 63 3.29 19.71 3.14
CA ASN A 63 4.10 20.92 2.97
C ASN A 63 3.25 22.19 2.97
N PHE A 64 2.07 22.14 2.36
CA PHE A 64 1.14 23.25 2.24
C PHE A 64 -0.14 22.98 3.06
N PRO A 65 -0.44 23.78 4.09
CA PRO A 65 -1.66 23.63 4.88
C PRO A 65 -2.91 24.17 4.16
N ASP A 66 -2.72 24.92 3.07
CA ASP A 66 -3.79 25.64 2.35
C ASP A 66 -4.74 24.73 1.57
N VAL A 67 -4.50 23.41 1.56
CA VAL A 67 -5.24 22.46 0.74
C VAL A 67 -6.03 21.54 1.66
N GLU A 68 -7.36 21.66 1.63
CA GLU A 68 -8.27 20.93 2.53
C GLU A 68 -8.87 19.67 1.87
N SER A 69 -8.70 19.49 0.56
CA SER A 69 -9.26 18.37 -0.19
C SER A 69 -8.26 17.70 -1.14
N LEU A 70 -8.47 16.41 -1.41
CA LEU A 70 -7.69 15.66 -2.40
C LEU A 70 -7.85 16.25 -3.80
N GLU A 71 -9.07 16.65 -4.19
CA GLU A 71 -9.36 17.19 -5.52
C GLU A 71 -8.60 18.50 -5.77
N GLU A 72 -8.58 19.39 -4.77
CA GLU A 72 -7.81 20.63 -4.83
C GLU A 72 -6.30 20.35 -4.86
N ALA A 73 -5.83 19.37 -4.09
CA ALA A 73 -4.42 18.96 -4.12
C ALA A 73 -4.01 18.44 -5.50
N GLU A 74 -4.85 17.63 -6.13
CA GLU A 74 -4.60 17.08 -7.46
C GLU A 74 -4.69 18.15 -8.55
N PHE A 75 -5.62 19.09 -8.45
CA PHE A 75 -5.73 20.21 -9.38
C PHE A 75 -4.50 21.13 -9.32
N LEU A 76 -4.01 21.39 -8.10
CA LEU A 76 -2.80 22.19 -7.88
C LEU A 76 -1.51 21.43 -8.16
N ALA A 77 -1.57 20.10 -8.28
CA ALA A 77 -0.41 19.27 -8.60
C ALA A 77 -0.10 19.36 -10.09
N PRO A 78 1.06 19.90 -10.47
CA PRO A 78 1.45 19.95 -11.88
C PRO A 78 1.72 18.53 -12.41
N PRO A 79 1.51 18.30 -13.71
CA PRO A 79 1.96 17.07 -14.34
C PRO A 79 3.49 16.96 -14.24
N PRO A 80 4.04 15.74 -14.13
CA PRO A 80 5.48 15.54 -14.06
C PRO A 80 6.16 16.04 -15.34
N CYS A 81 7.26 16.78 -15.21
CA CYS A 81 8.01 17.24 -16.37
C CYS A 81 8.84 16.07 -16.95
N LEU A 82 8.46 15.55 -18.11
CA LEU A 82 9.17 14.43 -18.76
C LEU A 82 10.38 14.93 -19.57
N VAL A 83 11.40 15.40 -18.83
CA VAL A 83 12.54 16.12 -19.40
C VAL A 83 13.59 15.16 -19.96
N ASP A 84 13.98 14.14 -19.19
CA ASP A 84 14.94 13.13 -19.61
C ASP A 84 14.24 12.03 -20.42
N ASP A 85 14.92 11.43 -21.40
CA ASP A 85 14.37 10.30 -22.15
C ASP A 85 14.09 9.08 -21.27
N GLU A 86 14.84 8.94 -20.17
CA GLU A 86 14.58 7.92 -19.16
C GLU A 86 13.25 8.17 -18.43
N ASP A 87 12.95 9.42 -18.07
CA ASP A 87 11.68 9.80 -17.45
C ASP A 87 10.52 9.54 -18.41
N ARG A 88 10.67 9.85 -19.71
CA ARG A 88 9.68 9.53 -20.74
C ARG A 88 9.45 8.03 -20.91
N ARG A 89 10.52 7.23 -20.83
CA ARG A 89 10.42 5.76 -20.91
C ARG A 89 9.68 5.19 -19.70
N ARG A 90 10.06 5.63 -18.49
CA ARG A 90 9.41 5.23 -17.23
C ARG A 90 7.92 5.62 -17.24
N HIS A 91 7.61 6.85 -17.63
CA HIS A 91 6.22 7.30 -17.75
C HIS A 91 5.42 6.44 -18.73
N ARG A 92 5.95 6.14 -19.92
CA ARG A 92 5.30 5.23 -20.88
C ARG A 92 5.07 3.83 -20.32
N GLN A 93 6.03 3.27 -19.59
CA GLN A 93 5.88 1.96 -18.96
C GLN A 93 4.78 1.95 -17.89
N VAL A 94 4.74 2.99 -17.05
CA VAL A 94 3.68 3.14 -16.04
C VAL A 94 2.31 3.26 -16.71
N GLN A 95 2.17 4.11 -17.73
CA GLN A 95 0.92 4.27 -18.48
C GLN A 95 0.45 2.96 -19.12
N ARG A 96 1.37 2.15 -19.67
CA ARG A 96 1.03 0.82 -20.20
C ARG A 96 0.49 -0.12 -19.12
N ARG A 97 1.12 -0.14 -17.94
CA ARG A 97 0.66 -0.98 -16.82
C ARG A 97 -0.71 -0.57 -16.32
N ILE A 98 -0.95 0.74 -16.21
CA ILE A 98 -2.27 1.28 -15.86
C ILE A 98 -3.30 0.87 -16.90
N ALA A 99 -3.01 1.08 -18.18
CA ALA A 99 -3.92 0.73 -19.27
C ALA A 99 -4.18 -0.78 -19.44
N ILE A 100 -3.30 -1.64 -18.94
CA ILE A 100 -3.53 -3.08 -18.83
C ILE A 100 -4.45 -3.35 -17.63
N ALA A 101 -4.14 -2.81 -16.47
CA ALA A 101 -4.95 -2.99 -15.26
C ALA A 101 -6.40 -2.50 -15.43
N GLU A 102 -6.61 -1.34 -16.08
CA GLU A 102 -7.94 -0.83 -16.40
C GLU A 102 -8.72 -1.75 -17.33
N ARG A 103 -8.04 -2.29 -18.36
CA ARG A 103 -8.64 -3.25 -19.28
C ARG A 103 -8.98 -4.56 -18.56
N ASP A 104 -8.07 -5.07 -17.74
CA ASP A 104 -8.29 -6.27 -16.93
C ASP A 104 -9.48 -6.08 -15.98
N GLU A 105 -9.61 -4.91 -15.36
CA GLU A 105 -10.74 -4.59 -14.50
C GLU A 105 -12.07 -4.63 -15.27
N GLN A 106 -12.09 -4.05 -16.48
CA GLN A 106 -13.28 -4.11 -17.34
C GLN A 106 -13.61 -5.55 -17.76
N LEU A 107 -12.60 -6.34 -18.13
CA LEU A 107 -12.77 -7.74 -18.49
C LEU A 107 -13.31 -8.57 -17.32
N ILE A 108 -12.77 -8.38 -16.11
CA ILE A 108 -13.26 -9.05 -14.90
C ILE A 108 -14.71 -8.64 -14.61
N ARG A 109 -15.06 -7.36 -14.73
CA ARG A 109 -16.45 -6.90 -14.55
C ARG A 109 -17.40 -7.53 -15.56
N GLN A 110 -17.01 -7.55 -16.83
CA GLN A 110 -17.80 -8.16 -17.91
C GLN A 110 -17.96 -9.66 -17.69
N TRP A 111 -16.88 -10.37 -17.36
CA TRP A 111 -16.92 -11.79 -17.06
C TRP A 111 -17.81 -12.10 -15.85
N ARG A 112 -17.70 -11.31 -14.77
CA ARG A 112 -18.57 -11.44 -13.59
C ARG A 112 -20.05 -11.23 -13.92
N ALA A 113 -20.37 -10.28 -14.80
CA ALA A 113 -21.74 -10.04 -15.25
C ALA A 113 -22.27 -11.17 -16.13
N GLN A 114 -21.40 -11.82 -16.90
CA GLN A 114 -21.77 -12.92 -17.79
C GLN A 114 -21.95 -14.25 -17.05
N PHE A 115 -21.21 -14.48 -15.97
CA PHE A 115 -21.19 -15.76 -15.24
C PHE A 115 -21.44 -15.60 -13.73
N PRO A 116 -22.62 -15.12 -13.30
CA PRO A 116 -22.90 -14.88 -11.88
C PRO A 116 -22.84 -16.14 -11.01
N ASN A 117 -23.35 -17.28 -11.50
CA ASN A 117 -23.32 -18.55 -10.76
C ASN A 117 -21.90 -19.08 -10.55
N ASP A 118 -21.00 -18.89 -11.53
CA ASP A 118 -19.61 -19.33 -11.40
C ASP A 118 -18.85 -18.44 -10.43
N VAL A 119 -19.12 -17.12 -10.43
CA VAL A 119 -18.57 -16.19 -9.44
C VAL A 119 -18.99 -16.62 -8.03
N GLU A 120 -20.29 -16.83 -7.79
CA GLU A 120 -20.80 -17.27 -6.49
C GLU A 120 -20.19 -18.61 -6.06
N ASN A 121 -20.08 -19.58 -6.97
CA ASN A 121 -19.45 -20.86 -6.69
C ASN A 121 -17.96 -20.72 -6.34
N THR A 122 -17.22 -19.89 -7.07
CA THR A 122 -15.80 -19.62 -6.77
C THR A 122 -15.64 -18.88 -5.45
N ASP A 123 -16.46 -17.88 -5.18
CA ASP A 123 -16.44 -17.11 -3.93
C ASP A 123 -16.81 -18.00 -2.73
N ALA A 124 -17.83 -18.85 -2.85
CA ALA A 124 -18.20 -19.82 -1.84
C ALA A 124 -17.10 -20.86 -1.62
N PHE A 125 -16.46 -21.36 -2.69
CA PHE A 125 -15.32 -22.28 -2.58
C PHE A 125 -14.16 -21.65 -1.81
N PHE A 126 -13.75 -20.43 -2.17
CA PHE A 126 -12.66 -19.73 -1.47
C PHE A 126 -13.05 -19.27 -0.07
N ALA A 127 -14.33 -18.94 0.18
CA ALA A 127 -14.84 -18.67 1.53
C ALA A 127 -14.76 -19.90 2.42
N ASN A 128 -15.19 -21.07 1.91
CA ASN A 128 -15.08 -22.34 2.63
C ASN A 128 -13.62 -22.70 2.92
N LEU A 129 -12.71 -22.50 1.96
CA LEU A 129 -11.28 -22.73 2.18
C LEU A 129 -10.69 -21.79 3.23
N ARG A 130 -11.06 -20.50 3.21
CA ARG A 130 -10.69 -19.52 4.25
C ARG A 130 -11.25 -19.93 5.61
N ALA A 131 -12.51 -20.33 5.69
CA ALA A 131 -13.17 -20.79 6.92
C ALA A 131 -12.52 -22.06 7.47
N GLN A 132 -12.18 -23.03 6.60
CA GLN A 132 -11.49 -24.25 7.00
C GLN A 132 -10.09 -23.96 7.55
N ARG A 133 -9.34 -23.06 6.93
CA ARG A 133 -8.05 -22.60 7.46
C ARG A 133 -8.20 -21.90 8.81
N ARG A 134 -9.20 -21.03 8.96
CA ARG A 134 -9.53 -20.37 10.24
C ARG A 134 -9.89 -21.40 11.32
N SER A 135 -10.70 -22.40 11.01
CA SER A 135 -11.07 -23.49 11.92
C SER A 135 -9.86 -24.36 12.30
N ASN A 136 -9.01 -24.71 11.34
CA ASN A 136 -7.78 -25.47 11.60
C ASN A 136 -6.82 -24.67 12.50
N ARG A 137 -6.69 -23.36 12.28
CA ARG A 137 -5.88 -22.47 13.13
C ARG A 137 -6.46 -22.38 14.55
N ARG A 138 -7.78 -22.21 14.70
CA ARG A 138 -8.46 -22.22 16.00
C ARG A 138 -8.29 -23.55 16.72
N HIS A 139 -8.42 -24.66 16.00
CA HIS A 139 -8.25 -26.00 16.54
C HIS A 139 -6.82 -26.20 17.04
N ARG A 140 -5.81 -25.90 16.22
CA ARG A 140 -4.40 -25.97 16.61
C ARG A 140 -4.09 -25.12 17.85
N ARG A 141 -4.56 -23.87 17.85
CA ARG A 141 -4.43 -22.96 19.00
C ARG A 141 -5.11 -23.51 20.26
N ALA A 142 -6.30 -24.08 20.14
CA ALA A 142 -7.03 -24.67 21.27
C ALA A 142 -6.35 -25.92 21.81
N VAL A 143 -5.80 -26.78 20.94
CA VAL A 143 -5.00 -27.95 21.35
C VAL A 143 -3.76 -27.50 22.10
N ALA A 144 -3.04 -26.51 21.58
CA ALA A 144 -1.86 -25.97 22.25
C ALA A 144 -2.22 -25.30 23.59
N ALA A 145 -3.34 -24.57 23.67
CA ALA A 145 -3.80 -23.97 24.92
C ALA A 145 -4.22 -25.03 25.97
N PHE A 146 -4.92 -26.09 25.54
CA PHE A 146 -5.29 -27.20 26.43
C PHE A 146 -4.05 -27.94 26.96
N GLU A 147 -3.07 -28.18 26.09
CA GLU A 147 -1.84 -28.86 26.47
C GLU A 147 -0.94 -27.96 27.36
N LEU A 148 -1.08 -26.63 27.33
CA LEU A 148 -0.40 -25.74 28.28
C LEU A 148 -0.88 -25.97 29.72
N GLU A 149 -2.15 -26.31 29.90
CA GLU A 149 -2.78 -26.52 31.22
C GLU A 149 -2.64 -27.97 31.72
N ASN A 150 -2.12 -28.88 30.89
CA ASN A 150 -2.01 -30.29 31.20
C ASN A 150 -0.70 -30.58 31.96
N PRO A 151 -0.74 -31.11 33.21
CA PRO A 151 0.47 -31.37 33.98
C PRO A 151 1.27 -32.58 33.48
N ASN A 152 0.71 -33.41 32.60
CA ASN A 152 1.34 -34.61 32.03
C ASN A 152 1.63 -34.46 30.53
N THR A 153 1.90 -33.24 30.09
CA THR A 153 2.13 -32.93 28.68
C THR A 153 3.31 -33.66 28.07
N THR A 154 3.12 -34.12 26.84
CA THR A 154 4.16 -34.85 26.07
C THR A 154 5.00 -33.92 25.19
N TRP A 155 4.62 -32.65 25.10
CA TRP A 155 5.31 -31.63 24.30
C TRP A 155 6.46 -31.03 25.11
N THR A 156 7.61 -30.84 24.47
CA THR A 156 8.78 -30.23 25.09
C THR A 156 8.75 -28.71 24.90
N GLU A 157 9.56 -27.97 25.67
CA GLU A 157 9.61 -26.49 25.64
C GLU A 157 9.94 -25.91 24.25
N ASN A 158 10.66 -26.66 23.40
CA ASN A 158 11.03 -26.25 22.04
C ASN A 158 10.13 -26.86 20.94
N ASP A 159 8.97 -27.41 21.28
CA ASP A 159 8.05 -27.96 20.27
C ASP A 159 7.40 -26.82 19.46
N PRO A 160 7.52 -26.80 18.12
CA PRO A 160 6.95 -25.74 17.28
C PRO A 160 5.42 -25.68 17.35
N ARG A 161 4.76 -26.69 17.91
CA ARG A 161 3.31 -26.65 18.16
C ARG A 161 2.90 -25.64 19.24
N TRP A 162 3.82 -25.16 20.08
CA TRP A 162 3.56 -24.06 21.01
C TRP A 162 3.35 -22.72 20.31
N ASP A 163 3.93 -22.53 19.12
CA ASP A 163 3.77 -21.30 18.33
C ASP A 163 2.31 -21.06 17.94
N ASP A 164 1.49 -22.12 17.85
CA ASP A 164 0.07 -22.04 17.52
C ASP A 164 -0.74 -21.23 18.57
N ILE A 165 -0.26 -21.10 19.82
CA ILE A 165 -0.88 -20.27 20.88
C ILE A 165 -0.91 -18.78 20.51
N TRP A 166 0.20 -18.32 19.93
CA TRP A 166 0.45 -16.92 19.59
C TRP A 166 -0.04 -16.56 18.19
N THR A 167 -0.63 -17.52 17.46
CA THR A 167 -1.21 -17.23 16.16
C THR A 167 -2.49 -16.39 16.33
N GLU A 168 -2.37 -15.07 16.12
CA GLU A 168 -3.48 -14.11 16.17
C GLU A 168 -4.64 -14.51 15.24
N THR A 169 -5.78 -14.91 15.80
CA THR A 169 -6.98 -15.26 15.04
C THR A 169 -7.73 -14.03 14.49
N THR A 170 -7.21 -12.83 14.71
CA THR A 170 -7.96 -11.56 14.67
C THR A 170 -7.73 -10.66 13.45
N SER A 171 -6.93 -11.04 12.45
CA SER A 171 -6.49 -10.08 11.41
C SER A 171 -6.95 -10.35 9.97
N ASP A 172 -8.05 -11.07 9.74
CA ASP A 172 -8.57 -11.32 8.38
C ASP A 172 -10.03 -10.86 8.19
N ASP A 173 -10.59 -10.10 9.12
CA ASP A 173 -11.93 -9.50 9.00
C ASP A 173 -11.80 -7.98 8.86
N GLU A 174 -11.31 -7.52 7.69
CA GLU A 174 -11.62 -6.23 7.07
C GLU A 174 -11.14 -6.19 5.61
#